data_AF-A0A8H9WDI4-F1
#
_entry.id   AF-A0A8H9WDI4-F1
#
_cell.length_a   1.000
_cell.length_b   1.000
_cell.length_c   1.000
_cell.angle_alpha   90.00
_cell.angle_beta   90.00
_cell.angle_gamma   90.00
#
_symmetry.space_group_name_H-M   'P 1'
#
loop_
_entity.id
_entity.type
_entity.pdbx_description
1 polymer ?
#
loop_
_entity_poly.entity_id
_entity_poly.type
_entity_poly.pdbx_seq_one_letter_code
_entity_poly.pdbx_strand_id
1 'polypeptide(L)'
;MISLISKKSSRLLAFIVTFIASSAIALVYEVPPSTTGSYAPYISDSAMEQCVRLYNKAKWLIDEIDKIQVNQYSQSSVDSYNSKVTRHSKMINNFNQGCAGKQSESAYRAAQKLNKR
;
A
#
# COMPACT_ATOMS: atom_id res chain seq x y z
N MET A 1 -3.02 -43.39 -43.59
CA MET A 1 -2.35 -43.20 -44.89
C MET A 1 -2.33 -41.71 -45.19
N ILE A 2 -1.14 -41.19 -45.49
CA ILE A 2 -0.80 -39.77 -45.65
C ILE A 2 -1.30 -39.26 -47.01
N SER A 3 -1.78 -38.02 -47.07
CA SER A 3 -1.48 -37.16 -48.22
C SER A 3 -1.40 -35.69 -47.79
N LEU A 4 -0.18 -35.19 -47.81
CA LEU A 4 0.23 -33.79 -47.74
C LEU A 4 0.19 -33.22 -49.17
N ILE A 5 -0.50 -32.11 -49.40
CA ILE A 5 -0.09 -31.15 -50.45
C ILE A 5 -0.19 -29.71 -49.92
N SER A 6 0.95 -29.05 -50.02
CA SER A 6 1.34 -27.68 -49.68
C SER A 6 1.06 -26.69 -50.82
N LYS A 7 0.80 -25.41 -50.48
CA LYS A 7 1.20 -24.14 -51.15
C LYS A 7 0.14 -23.07 -50.90
N LYS A 8 0.39 -21.77 -50.77
CA LYS A 8 1.59 -20.92 -50.66
C LYS A 8 1.05 -19.48 -50.52
N SER A 9 1.46 -18.79 -49.46
CA SER A 9 1.51 -17.33 -49.26
C SER A 9 0.31 -16.46 -49.71
N SER A 10 -0.41 -15.88 -48.75
CA SER A 10 -0.97 -14.54 -48.91
C SER A 10 -1.32 -13.92 -47.55
N ARG A 11 -0.53 -12.90 -47.18
CA ARG A 11 -0.91 -11.73 -46.37
C ARG A 11 -1.18 -11.95 -44.87
N LEU A 12 -0.18 -11.53 -44.09
CA LEU A 12 -0.26 -10.59 -42.96
C LEU A 12 -1.52 -10.58 -42.07
N LEU A 13 -1.25 -10.46 -40.75
CA LEU A 13 -2.12 -10.03 -39.62
C LEU A 13 -2.67 -11.22 -38.79
N ALA A 14 -2.47 -11.32 -37.47
CA ALA A 14 -2.04 -10.34 -36.48
C ALA A 14 -1.36 -11.04 -35.28
N PHE A 15 -0.14 -10.62 -34.93
CA PHE A 15 0.40 -10.83 -33.59
C PHE A 15 -0.24 -9.79 -32.68
N ILE A 16 -1.32 -10.13 -31.99
CA ILE A 16 -1.88 -9.28 -30.93
C ILE A 16 -1.02 -9.50 -29.68
N VAL A 17 0.04 -8.69 -29.55
CA VAL A 17 0.78 -8.56 -28.29
C VAL A 17 -0.02 -7.61 -27.41
N THR A 18 -0.82 -8.15 -26.49
CA THR A 18 -1.43 -7.35 -25.43
C THR A 18 -0.35 -6.89 -24.46
N PHE A 19 0.08 -5.63 -24.60
CA PHE A 19 0.83 -4.92 -23.57
C PHE A 19 -0.13 -4.64 -22.41
N ILE A 20 -0.15 -5.50 -21.40
CA ILE A 20 -0.78 -5.18 -20.13
C ILE A 20 0.15 -4.17 -19.45
N ALA A 21 -0.11 -2.88 -19.66
CA ALA A 21 0.54 -1.83 -18.89
C ALA A 21 0.07 -1.97 -17.44
N SER A 22 0.90 -2.58 -16.59
CA SER A 22 0.70 -2.57 -15.14
C SER A 22 0.87 -1.13 -14.66
N SER A 23 -0.24 -0.42 -14.46
CA SER A 23 -0.21 0.86 -13.75
C SER A 23 0.20 0.58 -12.31
N ALA A 24 1.48 0.81 -12.00
CA ALA A 24 1.92 0.85 -10.61
C ALA A 24 1.19 2.02 -9.95
N ILE A 25 0.23 1.72 -9.07
CA ILE A 25 -0.36 2.74 -8.19
C ILE A 25 0.79 3.19 -7.28
N ALA A 26 1.33 4.37 -7.53
CA ALA A 26 2.33 4.97 -6.67
C ALA A 26 1.66 5.29 -5.33
N LEU A 27 2.01 4.53 -4.29
CA LEU A 27 1.56 4.79 -2.93
C LEU A 27 2.18 6.12 -2.46
N VAL A 28 1.33 7.10 -2.15
CA VAL A 28 1.74 8.44 -1.69
C VAL A 28 1.74 8.49 -0.16
N TYR A 29 2.83 8.96 0.43
CA TYR A 29 2.91 9.24 1.86
C TYR A 29 2.17 10.54 2.20
N GLU A 30 1.12 10.43 2.98
CA GLU A 30 0.37 11.54 3.54
C GLU A 30 0.90 11.94 4.92
N VAL A 31 0.64 13.18 5.30
CA VAL A 31 0.96 13.68 6.64
C VAL A 31 -0.05 13.10 7.63
N PRO A 32 0.39 12.45 8.72
CA PRO A 32 -0.52 11.94 9.74
C PRO A 32 -1.30 13.07 10.44
N PRO A 33 -2.49 12.79 10.99
CA PRO A 33 -3.19 13.72 11.85
C PRO A 33 -2.30 14.16 13.03
N SER A 34 -2.32 15.45 13.34
CA SER A 34 -1.57 16.04 14.46
C SER A 34 -2.52 16.83 15.35
N THR A 35 -2.23 16.88 16.65
CA THR A 35 -2.99 17.74 17.57
C THR A 35 -2.41 19.15 17.52
N THR A 36 -3.24 20.14 17.21
CA THR A 36 -2.89 21.55 17.30
C THR A 36 -2.95 21.98 18.77
N GLY A 37 -1.79 22.11 19.42
CA GLY A 37 -1.68 22.64 20.77
C GLY A 37 -0.28 23.18 21.03
N SER A 38 -0.16 24.28 21.78
CA SER A 38 1.12 24.97 22.05
C SER A 38 2.18 24.12 22.78
N TYR A 39 1.83 22.90 23.22
CA TYR A 39 2.71 21.98 23.96
C TYR A 39 2.74 20.57 23.36
N ALA A 40 2.63 20.44 22.03
CA ALA A 40 2.80 19.14 21.37
C ALA A 40 4.22 18.60 21.65
N PRO A 41 4.37 17.38 22.22
CA PRO A 41 5.67 16.81 22.54
C PRO A 41 6.56 16.68 21.30
N TYR A 42 7.80 17.14 21.39
CA TYR A 42 8.78 17.06 20.31
C TYR A 42 9.41 15.66 20.23
N ILE A 43 9.66 15.18 19.01
CA ILE A 43 10.49 14.00 18.74
C ILE A 43 11.48 14.33 17.64
N SER A 44 12.54 13.52 17.50
CA SER A 44 13.51 13.71 16.43
C SER A 44 12.86 13.57 15.04
N ASP A 45 13.42 14.25 14.04
CA ASP A 45 12.97 14.14 12.64
C ASP A 45 13.03 12.69 12.13
N SER A 46 14.02 11.90 12.58
CA SER A 46 14.11 10.48 12.24
C SER A 46 12.95 9.67 12.81
N ALA A 47 12.57 9.92 14.07
CA ALA A 47 11.41 9.29 14.69
C ALA A 47 10.12 9.75 13.99
N MET A 48 10.02 11.02 13.62
CA MET A 48 8.86 11.53 12.89
C MET A 48 8.76 10.92 11.47
N GLU A 49 9.87 10.71 10.76
CA GLU A 49 9.85 9.98 9.48
C GLU A 49 9.31 8.55 9.66
N GLN A 50 9.68 7.87 10.76
CA GLN A 50 9.11 6.56 11.08
C GLN A 50 7.61 6.64 11.40
N CYS A 51 7.15 7.69 12.09
CA CYS A 51 5.74 7.93 12.33
C CYS A 51 4.95 8.10 11.04
N VAL A 52 5.44 8.90 10.09
CA VAL A 52 4.83 9.06 8.76
C VAL A 52 4.77 7.72 8.02
N ARG A 53 5.86 6.93 8.05
CA ARG A 53 5.88 5.60 7.43
C ARG A 53 4.87 4.65 8.07
N LEU A 54 4.79 4.63 9.40
CA LEU A 54 3.89 3.75 10.14
C LEU A 54 2.43 4.08 9.84
N TYR A 55 2.07 5.36 9.90
CA TYR A 55 0.73 5.85 9.57
C TYR A 55 0.30 5.42 8.16
N ASN A 56 1.13 5.70 7.16
CA ASN A 56 0.79 5.40 5.77
C ASN A 56 0.72 3.90 5.50
N LYS A 57 1.63 3.11 6.07
CA LYS A 57 1.53 1.65 5.96
C LYS A 57 0.26 1.11 6.61
N ALA A 58 -0.20 1.69 7.72
CA ALA A 58 -1.45 1.30 8.36
C ALA A 58 -2.63 1.67 7.46
N LYS A 59 -2.64 2.89 6.92
CA LYS A 59 -3.63 3.36 5.94
C LYS A 59 -3.74 2.44 4.73
N TRP A 60 -2.63 2.11 4.08
CA TRP A 60 -2.66 1.23 2.91
C TRP A 60 -3.08 -0.20 3.25
N LEU A 61 -2.77 -0.67 4.46
CA LEU A 61 -3.19 -2.00 4.90
C LEU A 61 -4.70 -2.05 5.14
N ILE A 62 -5.32 -1.01 5.71
CA ILE A 62 -6.78 -0.98 5.85
C ILE A 62 -7.46 -0.88 4.47
N ASP A 63 -6.92 -0.07 3.55
CA ASP A 63 -7.41 0.01 2.16
C ASP A 63 -7.29 -1.34 1.42
N GLU A 64 -6.30 -2.17 1.78
CA GLU A 64 -6.15 -3.53 1.28
C GLU A 64 -7.19 -4.46 1.92
N ILE A 65 -7.35 -4.42 3.25
CA ILE A 65 -8.31 -5.23 4.01
C ILE A 65 -9.74 -5.01 3.51
N ASP A 66 -10.14 -3.76 3.27
CA ASP A 66 -11.49 -3.39 2.83
C ASP A 66 -11.87 -3.98 1.47
N LYS A 67 -10.88 -4.44 0.68
CA LYS A 67 -11.10 -5.05 -0.64
C LYS A 67 -11.13 -6.59 -0.59
N ILE A 68 -10.82 -7.19 0.56
CA ILE A 68 -10.75 -8.65 0.68
C ILE A 68 -12.15 -9.24 0.85
N GLN A 69 -12.51 -10.17 -0.04
CA GLN A 69 -13.66 -11.04 0.17
C GLN A 69 -13.22 -12.27 0.97
N VAL A 70 -13.83 -12.47 2.14
CA VAL A 70 -13.51 -13.59 3.03
C VAL A 70 -14.46 -14.75 2.75
N ASN A 71 -13.89 -15.95 2.51
CA ASN A 71 -14.67 -17.17 2.52
C ASN A 71 -14.84 -17.66 3.96
N GLN A 72 -15.99 -17.36 4.56
CA GLN A 72 -16.31 -17.72 5.96
C GLN A 72 -16.32 -19.23 6.25
N TYR A 73 -16.42 -20.08 5.22
CA TYR A 73 -16.38 -21.54 5.35
C TYR A 73 -14.96 -22.12 5.24
N SER A 74 -13.96 -21.27 5.01
CA SER A 74 -12.55 -21.64 4.91
C SER A 74 -11.76 -21.03 6.07
N GLN A 75 -11.31 -21.88 6.98
CA GLN A 75 -10.50 -21.46 8.13
C GLN A 75 -9.26 -20.68 7.68
N SER A 76 -8.57 -21.13 6.62
CA SER A 76 -7.39 -20.44 6.10
C SER A 76 -7.70 -19.06 5.52
N SER A 77 -8.87 -18.87 4.90
CA SER A 77 -9.33 -17.56 4.44
C SER A 77 -9.58 -16.61 5.61
N VAL A 78 -10.29 -17.10 6.64
CA VAL A 78 -10.58 -16.36 7.86
C VAL A 78 -9.30 -16.00 8.61
N ASP A 79 -8.37 -16.94 8.77
CA ASP A 79 -7.09 -16.73 9.46
C ASP A 79 -6.21 -15.70 8.75
N SER A 80 -6.18 -15.75 7.41
CA SER A 80 -5.42 -14.78 6.60
C SER A 80 -5.97 -13.35 6.77
N TYR A 81 -7.29 -13.19 6.74
CA TYR A 81 -7.95 -11.92 7.01
C TYR A 81 -7.67 -11.42 8.44
N ASN A 82 -7.87 -12.28 9.45
CA ASN A 82 -7.66 -11.95 10.86
C ASN A 82 -6.20 -11.56 11.16
N SER A 83 -5.24 -12.18 10.48
CA SER A 83 -3.82 -11.82 10.56
C SER A 83 -3.55 -10.39 10.09
N LYS A 84 -4.16 -9.98 8.96
CA LYS A 84 -4.05 -8.60 8.45
C LYS A 84 -4.70 -7.60 9.41
N VAL A 85 -5.90 -7.90 9.91
CA VAL A 85 -6.60 -7.06 10.91
C VAL A 85 -5.75 -6.90 12.17
N THR A 86 -5.19 -8.00 12.68
CA THR A 86 -4.30 -7.98 13.86
C THR A 86 -3.07 -7.11 13.62
N ARG A 87 -2.46 -7.22 12.43
CA ARG A 87 -1.31 -6.39 12.05
C ARG A 87 -1.68 -4.91 11.97
N HIS A 88 -2.82 -4.58 11.36
CA HIS A 88 -3.33 -3.21 11.29
C HIS A 88 -3.51 -2.62 12.70
N SER A 89 -4.18 -3.34 13.60
CA SER A 89 -4.38 -2.90 14.99
C SER A 89 -3.07 -2.66 15.73
N LYS A 90 -2.05 -3.53 15.55
CA LYS A 90 -0.72 -3.30 16.13
C LYS A 90 -0.06 -2.03 15.60
N MET A 91 -0.21 -1.74 14.31
CA MET A 91 0.36 -0.53 13.71
C MET A 91 -0.32 0.74 14.22
N ILE A 92 -1.64 0.73 14.37
CA ILE A 92 -2.40 1.83 14.97
C ILE A 92 -2.00 2.04 16.43
N ASN A 93 -1.89 0.97 17.22
CA ASN A 93 -1.46 1.07 18.62
C ASN A 93 -0.06 1.66 18.75
N ASN A 94 0.90 1.19 17.94
CA ASN A 94 2.26 1.73 17.92
C ASN A 94 2.28 3.22 17.51
N PHE A 95 1.43 3.60 16.55
CA PHE A 95 1.29 5.00 16.14
C PHE A 95 0.71 5.85 17.27
N ASN A 96 -0.36 5.39 17.92
CA ASN A 96 -0.99 6.12 19.02
C ASN A 96 -0.06 6.32 20.21
N GLN A 97 0.77 5.33 20.53
CA GLN A 97 1.74 5.42 21.63
C GLN A 97 2.94 6.30 21.28
N GLY A 98 3.48 6.15 20.06
CA GLY A 98 4.77 6.73 19.69
C GLY A 98 4.69 7.99 18.84
N CYS A 99 3.53 8.34 18.28
CA CYS A 99 3.42 9.33 17.21
C CYS A 99 2.26 10.31 17.36
N ALA A 100 1.12 9.85 17.90
CA ALA A 100 -0.07 10.70 18.01
C ALA A 100 0.20 11.97 18.83
N GLY A 101 -0.30 13.09 18.31
CA GLY A 101 -0.21 14.40 18.96
C GLY A 101 1.17 15.07 18.95
N LYS A 102 2.12 14.57 18.15
CA LYS A 102 3.45 15.16 17.98
C LYS A 102 3.45 16.18 16.83
N GLN A 103 4.49 17.03 16.78
CA GLN A 103 4.54 18.20 15.88
C GLN A 103 4.28 17.91 14.39
N SER A 104 3.49 18.77 13.75
CA SER A 104 3.07 18.60 12.35
C SER A 104 4.11 19.01 11.31
N GLU A 105 4.97 19.99 11.61
CA GLU A 105 5.91 20.54 10.62
C GLU A 105 6.96 19.50 10.18
N SER A 106 7.59 18.80 11.13
CA SER A 106 8.52 17.70 10.83
C SER A 106 7.82 16.56 10.09
N ALA A 107 6.53 16.30 10.39
CA ALA A 107 5.74 15.28 9.69
C ALA A 107 5.50 15.65 8.22
N TYR A 108 5.21 16.94 7.94
CA TYR A 108 5.07 17.46 6.59
C TYR A 108 6.36 17.33 5.77
N ARG A 109 7.49 17.76 6.34
CA ARG A 109 8.80 17.63 5.69
C ARG A 109 9.16 16.17 5.44
N ALA A 110 8.88 15.29 6.40
CA ALA A 110 9.10 13.86 6.24
C ALA A 110 8.25 13.26 5.11
N ALA A 111 6.95 13.57 5.03
CA ALA A 111 6.08 13.10 3.95
C ALA A 111 6.58 13.58 2.58
N GLN A 112 6.93 14.85 2.43
CA GLN A 112 7.52 15.36 1.18
C GLN A 112 8.81 14.62 0.80
N LYS A 113 9.71 14.42 1.77
CA LYS A 113 10.98 13.72 1.55
C LYS A 113 10.74 12.28 1.10
N LEU A 114 9.76 11.59 1.68
CA LEU A 114 9.42 10.21 1.34
C LEU A 114 8.84 10.09 -0.08
N ASN A 115 8.05 11.08 -0.50
CA ASN A 115 7.43 11.10 -1.84
C ASN A 115 8.38 11.56 -2.96
N LYS A 116 9.53 12.14 -2.62
CA LYS A 116 10.57 12.57 -3.58
C LYS A 116 11.59 11.47 -3.89
N ARG A 117 11.49 10.31 -3.26
CA ARG A 117 12.35 9.14 -3.51
C ARG A 117 11.76 8.27 -4.60
#